data_AF-A0A8T4ERI6-F1
#
_entry.id   AF-A0A8T4ERI6-F1
#
_cell.length_a   1.000
_cell.length_b   1.000
_cell.length_c   1.000
_cell.angle_alpha   90.00
_cell.angle_beta   90.00
_cell.angle_gamma   90.00
#
_symmetry.space_group_name_H-M   'P 1'
#
loop_
_entity.id
_entity.type
_entity.pdbx_description
1 polymer ?
#
loop_
_entity_poly.entity_id
_entity_poly.type
_entity_poly.pdbx_seq_one_letter_code
_entity_poly.pdbx_strand_id
1 'polypeptide(L)'
;MTTPGEQGARSVSSEVTVGVDPRTAFTVFTDEIDLWWVRGPINFYDAAKAVGMRCEPGVGGRILELYGDDALELGRITAWEPGELLAWDSSVDDVRVEVRFEPVADGARVVVTATIPAGGADSGGTSWVRVHERGWLRDWIARRDTAPHEPTDRSRFGLALYYTKPAEAAGWLSDAFGFDSPDVFGGDAGHGWIEFRIGNCSVMVFQLHGDREDGRPVTHVPWVFVDDLDAHLARARDHGARILSDITQYGYRSYEAADLEGNRWLFAQARPTM
;
A
#
# COMPACT_ATOMS: atom_id res chain seq x y z
N MET A 1 -42.94 17.54 8.99
CA MET A 1 -41.68 18.21 9.34
C MET A 1 -40.89 17.23 10.17
N THR A 2 -40.00 16.49 9.54
CA THR A 2 -39.11 15.54 10.22
C THR A 2 -37.85 16.33 10.56
N THR A 3 -37.57 16.52 11.85
CA THR A 3 -36.33 17.13 12.32
C THR A 3 -35.15 16.35 11.74
N PRO A 4 -34.14 16.98 11.09
CA PRO A 4 -32.92 16.28 10.74
C PRO A 4 -32.31 15.79 12.06
N GLY A 5 -32.15 14.47 12.22
CA GLY A 5 -31.50 13.92 13.40
C GLY A 5 -30.07 14.41 13.46
N GLU A 6 -29.66 15.01 14.58
CA GLU A 6 -28.25 15.32 14.85
C GLU A 6 -27.46 14.02 14.76
N GLN A 7 -26.56 13.92 13.78
CA GLN A 7 -25.61 12.83 13.70
C GLN A 7 -24.55 13.06 14.78
N GLY A 8 -24.47 12.15 15.75
CA GLY A 8 -23.43 12.17 16.78
C GLY A 8 -22.03 11.97 16.20
N ALA A 9 -21.00 12.19 17.03
CA ALA A 9 -19.62 11.96 16.63
C ALA A 9 -19.40 10.51 16.16
N ARG A 10 -18.58 10.34 15.14
CA ARG A 10 -18.26 9.04 14.51
C ARG A 10 -16.76 8.80 14.60
N SER A 11 -16.34 7.58 14.92
CA SER A 11 -14.92 7.20 14.92
C SER A 11 -14.70 5.92 14.14
N VAL A 12 -13.55 5.84 13.48
CA VAL A 12 -13.02 4.62 12.84
C VAL A 12 -11.58 4.42 13.27
N SER A 13 -11.14 3.18 13.41
CA SER A 13 -9.78 2.87 13.83
C SER A 13 -9.23 1.63 13.16
N SER A 14 -7.90 1.53 13.14
CA SER A 14 -7.16 0.35 12.70
C SER A 14 -5.94 0.14 13.59
N GLU A 15 -5.50 -1.11 13.70
CA GLU A 15 -4.33 -1.49 14.49
C GLU A 15 -3.34 -2.33 13.67
N VAL A 16 -2.05 -2.08 13.87
CA VAL A 16 -0.96 -2.86 13.27
C VAL A 16 0.12 -3.09 14.32
N THR A 17 0.66 -4.30 14.39
CA THR A 17 1.83 -4.61 15.22
C THR A 17 3.11 -4.53 14.41
N VAL A 18 4.15 -3.92 14.98
CA VAL A 18 5.46 -3.70 14.36
C VAL A 18 6.58 -4.23 15.26
N GLY A 19 7.65 -4.75 14.65
CA GLY A 19 8.74 -5.45 15.35
C GLY A 19 9.80 -4.55 16.00
N VAL A 20 9.43 -3.34 16.43
CA VAL A 20 10.31 -2.35 17.07
C VAL A 20 9.63 -1.75 18.29
N ASP A 21 10.39 -1.19 19.22
CA ASP A 21 9.82 -0.56 20.41
C ASP A 21 8.97 0.68 20.07
N PRO A 22 8.04 1.11 20.97
CA PRO A 22 7.13 2.22 20.70
C PRO A 22 7.79 3.53 20.29
N ARG A 23 8.96 3.85 20.87
CA ARG A 23 9.67 5.10 20.54
C ARG A 23 10.27 5.04 19.14
N THR A 24 10.83 3.89 18.76
CA THR A 24 11.31 3.66 17.39
C THR A 24 10.14 3.69 16.40
N ALA A 25 9.00 3.05 16.72
CA ALA A 25 7.80 3.10 15.88
C ALA A 25 7.29 4.53 15.68
N PHE A 26 7.31 5.35 16.73
CA PHE A 26 6.98 6.78 16.65
C PHE A 26 7.92 7.52 15.71
N THR A 27 9.24 7.37 15.88
CA THR A 27 10.24 8.01 15.01
C THR A 27 10.06 7.59 13.55
N VAL A 28 9.80 6.31 13.26
CA VAL A 28 9.54 5.87 11.89
C VAL A 28 8.23 6.46 11.36
N PHE A 29 7.17 6.49 12.17
CA PHE A 29 5.89 7.08 11.78
C PHE A 29 6.05 8.57 11.39
N THR A 30 6.84 9.33 12.14
CA THR A 30 6.99 10.77 11.91
C THR A 30 8.11 11.11 10.94
N ASP A 31 9.33 10.74 11.26
CA ASP A 31 10.55 11.23 10.61
C ASP A 31 10.78 10.53 9.27
N GLU A 32 10.25 9.32 9.12
CA GLU A 32 10.38 8.49 7.92
C GLU A 32 9.06 8.40 7.16
N ILE A 33 8.10 9.32 7.39
CA ILE A 33 6.77 9.28 6.76
C ILE A 33 6.82 9.18 5.24
N ASP A 34 7.80 9.81 4.59
CA ASP A 34 7.96 9.73 3.13
C ASP A 34 8.49 8.38 2.63
N LEU A 35 9.04 7.54 3.51
CA LEU A 35 9.57 6.22 3.17
C LEU A 35 8.51 5.12 3.25
N TRP A 36 7.47 5.30 4.07
CA TRP A 36 6.40 4.31 4.24
C TRP A 36 5.01 4.78 3.75
N TRP A 37 4.78 6.08 3.58
CA TRP A 37 3.55 6.59 2.98
C TRP A 37 3.61 6.51 1.45
N VAL A 38 3.10 5.41 0.88
CA VAL A 38 3.39 5.07 -0.52
C VAL A 38 2.67 5.99 -1.51
N ARG A 39 3.41 6.81 -2.26
CA ARG A 39 2.87 7.78 -3.24
C ARG A 39 1.86 7.19 -4.21
N GLY A 40 0.73 7.86 -4.39
CA GLY A 40 -0.29 7.46 -5.36
C GLY A 40 -1.62 8.21 -5.31
N PRO A 41 -2.46 8.00 -6.33
CA PRO A 41 -3.71 8.76 -6.50
C PRO A 41 -4.75 8.48 -5.41
N ILE A 42 -4.57 7.42 -4.61
CA ILE A 42 -5.50 7.02 -3.56
C ILE A 42 -5.20 7.74 -2.23
N ASN A 43 -3.96 8.18 -2.01
CA ASN A 43 -3.46 8.61 -0.70
C ASN A 43 -2.65 9.91 -0.75
N PHE A 44 -2.80 10.66 -1.85
CA PHE A 44 -2.35 12.04 -2.02
C PHE A 44 -3.47 12.87 -2.65
N TYR A 45 -3.61 14.14 -2.26
CA TYR A 45 -4.59 15.05 -2.86
C TYR A 45 -4.21 15.43 -4.30
N ASP A 46 -2.93 15.67 -4.57
CA ASP A 46 -2.41 15.89 -5.93
C ASP A 46 -1.18 15.01 -6.17
N ALA A 47 -1.42 13.72 -6.39
CA ALA A 47 -0.39 12.73 -6.62
C ALA A 47 0.53 13.04 -7.83
N ALA A 48 0.07 13.86 -8.78
CA ALA A 48 0.86 14.23 -9.96
C ALA A 48 1.93 15.29 -9.64
N LYS A 49 1.74 16.07 -8.58
CA LYS A 49 2.70 17.08 -8.10
C LYS A 49 3.47 16.63 -6.87
N ALA A 50 3.01 15.59 -6.18
CA ALA A 50 3.61 15.09 -4.96
C ALA A 50 5.10 14.75 -5.14
N VAL A 51 5.94 15.40 -4.35
CA VAL A 51 7.38 15.10 -4.23
C VAL A 51 7.74 14.48 -2.88
N GLY A 52 6.77 14.40 -1.96
CA GLY A 52 6.90 13.63 -0.72
C GLY A 52 5.91 14.02 0.38
N MET A 53 6.04 13.36 1.52
CA MET A 53 5.37 13.68 2.78
C MET A 53 6.34 14.28 3.79
N ARG A 54 5.85 15.10 4.71
CA ARG A 54 6.64 15.59 5.84
C ARG A 54 5.80 15.76 7.09
N CYS A 55 6.32 15.28 8.21
CA CYS A 55 5.83 15.58 9.55
C CYS A 55 6.81 16.53 10.22
N GLU A 56 6.40 17.77 10.49
CA GLU A 56 7.21 18.71 11.27
C GLU A 56 7.02 18.42 12.76
N PRO A 57 8.10 18.40 13.56
CA PRO A 57 8.03 17.89 14.93
C PRO A 57 7.33 18.82 15.91
N GLY A 58 6.72 18.23 16.94
CA GLY A 58 6.19 18.94 18.11
C GLY A 58 4.76 19.45 17.96
N VAL A 59 4.15 19.85 19.09
CA VAL A 59 2.83 20.49 19.10
C VAL A 59 2.87 21.80 18.29
N GLY A 60 1.90 21.97 17.40
CA GLY A 60 1.84 23.07 16.43
C GLY A 60 2.57 22.78 15.11
N GLY A 61 3.37 21.71 15.05
CA GLY A 61 3.95 21.17 13.83
C GLY A 61 2.87 20.76 12.82
N ARG A 62 3.26 20.61 11.56
CA ARG A 62 2.36 20.35 10.44
C ARG A 62 2.62 18.98 9.83
N ILE A 63 1.57 18.34 9.34
CA ILE A 63 1.66 17.23 8.40
C ILE A 63 1.43 17.79 7.01
N LEU A 64 2.35 17.54 6.09
CA LEU A 64 2.41 18.18 4.78
C LEU A 64 2.50 17.16 3.64
N GLU A 65 1.71 17.38 2.58
CA GLU A 65 2.06 16.90 1.23
C GLU A 65 2.92 17.95 0.56
N LEU A 66 4.06 17.54 0.00
CA LEU A 66 5.03 18.43 -0.64
C LEU A 66 4.84 18.46 -2.15
N TYR A 67 4.91 19.64 -2.75
CA TYR A 67 4.73 19.89 -4.18
C TYR A 67 5.86 20.79 -4.73
N GLY A 68 7.09 20.28 -4.86
CA GLY A 68 8.23 21.05 -5.37
C GLY A 68 8.50 22.33 -4.56
N ASP A 69 7.89 23.45 -4.98
CA ASP A 69 8.00 24.78 -4.38
C ASP A 69 6.83 25.13 -3.42
N ASP A 70 5.83 24.27 -3.29
CA ASP A 70 4.64 24.46 -2.44
C ASP A 70 4.39 23.24 -1.55
N ALA A 71 3.46 23.36 -0.60
CA ALA A 71 3.00 22.26 0.22
C ALA A 71 1.54 22.44 0.65
N LEU A 72 0.77 21.35 0.61
CA LEU A 72 -0.55 21.30 1.22
C LEU A 72 -0.41 20.91 2.70
N GLU A 73 -0.93 21.74 3.60
CA GLU A 73 -1.09 21.38 4.99
C GLU A 73 -2.26 20.42 5.15
N LEU A 74 -1.97 19.18 5.53
CA LEU A 74 -2.97 18.15 5.82
C LEU A 74 -3.53 18.26 7.24
N GLY A 75 -2.72 18.72 8.19
CA GLY A 75 -3.14 18.84 9.58
C GLY A 75 -2.12 19.50 10.48
N ARG A 76 -2.59 19.90 11.67
CA ARG A 76 -1.79 20.56 12.70
C ARG A 76 -1.74 19.73 13.97
N ILE A 77 -0.53 19.41 14.42
CA ILE A 77 -0.27 18.54 15.56
C ILE A 77 -0.77 19.18 16.85
N THR A 78 -1.59 18.44 17.58
CA THR A 78 -2.16 18.82 18.88
C THR A 78 -1.56 18.04 20.05
N ALA A 79 -0.95 16.87 19.82
CA ALA A 79 -0.19 16.12 20.82
C ALA A 79 1.08 15.52 20.20
N TRP A 80 2.19 15.57 20.95
CA TRP A 80 3.48 15.03 20.54
C TRP A 80 4.19 14.42 21.76
N GLU A 81 3.96 13.14 21.96
CA GLU A 81 4.48 12.35 23.07
C GLU A 81 5.24 11.15 22.48
N PRO A 82 6.57 11.27 22.31
CA PRO A 82 7.37 10.26 21.60
C PRO A 82 7.21 8.85 22.18
N GLY A 83 6.70 7.94 21.36
CA GLY A 83 6.44 6.55 21.75
C GLY A 83 5.16 6.31 22.53
N GLU A 84 4.29 7.31 22.68
CA GLU A 84 3.01 7.19 23.38
C GLU A 84 1.84 7.70 22.53
N LEU A 85 1.87 8.97 22.09
CA LEU A 85 0.78 9.63 21.39
C LEU A 85 1.26 10.66 20.37
N LEU A 86 0.72 10.57 19.15
CA LEU A 86 0.72 11.64 18.16
C LEU A 86 -0.74 11.97 17.84
N ALA A 87 -1.12 13.24 17.86
CA ALA A 87 -2.47 13.65 17.47
C ALA A 87 -2.43 14.94 16.65
N TRP A 88 -3.38 15.09 15.73
CA TRP A 88 -3.56 16.32 14.97
C TRP A 88 -5.03 16.55 14.61
N ASP A 89 -5.38 17.81 14.43
CA ASP A 89 -6.63 18.19 13.78
C ASP A 89 -6.34 18.40 12.28
N SER A 90 -7.21 17.88 11.43
CA SER A 90 -7.11 18.03 9.98
C SER A 90 -7.24 19.50 9.58
N SER A 91 -6.47 19.90 8.56
CA SER A 91 -6.54 21.24 7.97
C SER A 91 -7.38 21.25 6.69
N VAL A 92 -7.87 20.09 6.24
CA VAL A 92 -8.63 19.91 4.99
C VAL A 92 -10.08 19.48 5.21
N ASP A 93 -10.44 19.08 6.43
CA ASP A 93 -11.79 18.74 6.88
C ASP A 93 -11.88 18.78 8.42
N ASP A 94 -12.97 18.27 9.00
CA ASP A 94 -13.22 18.34 10.45
C ASP A 94 -12.67 17.13 11.23
N VAL A 95 -11.87 16.26 10.60
CA VAL A 95 -11.41 15.01 11.22
C VAL A 95 -10.26 15.27 12.19
N ARG A 96 -10.34 14.70 13.40
CA ARG A 96 -9.23 14.57 14.34
C ARG A 96 -8.60 13.19 14.22
N VAL A 97 -7.28 13.10 14.15
CA VAL A 97 -6.58 11.82 14.11
C VAL A 97 -5.67 11.68 15.33
N GLU A 98 -5.68 10.49 15.92
CA GLU A 98 -4.83 10.10 17.05
C GLU A 98 -4.12 8.78 16.72
N VAL A 99 -2.83 8.73 17.00
CA VAL A 99 -1.95 7.57 16.80
C VAL A 99 -1.33 7.22 18.13
N ARG A 100 -1.66 6.04 18.65
CA ARG A 100 -1.09 5.51 19.89
C ARG A 100 -0.05 4.44 19.60
N PHE A 101 1.01 4.47 20.39
CA PHE A 101 2.12 3.52 20.31
C PHE A 101 2.18 2.75 21.63
N GLU A 102 1.72 1.51 21.63
CA GLU A 102 1.57 0.72 22.85
C GLU A 102 2.60 -0.43 22.87
N PRO A 103 3.33 -0.64 23.97
CA PRO A 103 4.28 -1.75 24.05
C PRO A 103 3.55 -3.10 24.01
N VAL A 104 4.09 -4.03 23.22
CA VAL A 104 3.70 -5.45 23.21
C VAL A 104 4.96 -6.32 23.36
N ALA A 105 4.78 -7.63 23.52
CA ALA A 105 5.88 -8.55 23.85
C ALA A 105 7.09 -8.44 22.89
N ASP A 106 6.83 -8.34 21.59
CA ASP A 106 7.85 -8.35 20.53
C ASP A 106 7.89 -7.05 19.72
N GLY A 107 7.49 -5.92 20.33
CA GLY A 107 7.55 -4.61 19.67
C GLY A 107 6.47 -3.63 20.13
N ALA A 108 5.78 -3.01 19.18
CA ALA A 108 4.74 -2.02 19.45
C ALA A 108 3.47 -2.31 18.66
N ARG A 109 2.32 -2.07 19.29
CA ARG A 109 1.03 -1.95 18.63
C ARG A 109 0.79 -0.47 18.31
N VAL A 110 0.65 -0.15 17.04
CA VAL A 110 0.29 1.18 16.55
C VAL A 110 -1.20 1.19 16.28
N VAL A 111 -1.93 2.13 16.89
CA VAL A 111 -3.38 2.26 16.72
C VAL A 111 -3.68 3.65 16.18
N VAL A 112 -4.26 3.71 14.98
CA VAL A 112 -4.70 4.97 14.36
C VAL A 112 -6.21 5.07 14.51
N THR A 113 -6.68 6.17 15.11
CA THR A 113 -8.11 6.46 15.26
C THR A 113 -8.42 7.81 14.61
N ALA A 114 -9.40 7.84 13.72
CA ALA A 114 -9.94 9.06 13.15
C ALA A 114 -11.34 9.32 13.72
N THR A 115 -11.56 10.50 14.26
CA THR A 115 -12.82 10.94 14.85
C THR A 115 -13.37 12.13 14.10
N ILE A 116 -14.63 12.03 13.70
CA ILE A 116 -15.38 13.10 13.04
C ILE A 116 -16.37 13.64 14.08
N PRO A 117 -16.27 14.92 14.45
CA PRO A 117 -17.16 15.51 15.44
C PRO A 117 -18.62 15.50 14.96
N ALA A 118 -19.55 15.67 15.89
CA ALA A 118 -20.97 15.77 15.55
C ALA A 118 -21.20 16.93 14.56
N GLY A 119 -21.83 16.63 13.42
CA GLY A 119 -22.02 17.59 12.33
C GLY A 119 -20.79 17.93 11.50
N GLY A 120 -19.63 17.30 11.76
CA GLY A 120 -18.40 17.50 11.00
C GLY A 120 -18.38 16.77 9.65
N ALA A 121 -17.63 17.33 8.71
CA ALA A 121 -17.36 16.76 7.40
C ALA A 121 -16.06 15.94 7.37
N ASP A 122 -16.03 14.94 6.49
CA ASP A 122 -14.83 14.15 6.16
C ASP A 122 -14.65 14.23 4.64
N SER A 123 -13.54 14.83 4.23
CA SER A 123 -13.15 15.01 2.83
C SER A 123 -11.84 14.26 2.54
N GLY A 124 -11.49 13.26 3.36
CA GLY A 124 -10.27 12.48 3.22
C GLY A 124 -9.55 12.21 4.55
N GLY A 125 -9.88 12.89 5.64
CA GLY A 125 -9.22 12.74 6.93
C GLY A 125 -9.29 11.32 7.51
N THR A 126 -10.37 10.57 7.24
CA THR A 126 -10.42 9.15 7.67
C THR A 126 -9.51 8.22 6.86
N SER A 127 -8.90 8.69 5.77
CA SER A 127 -7.98 7.88 4.95
C SER A 127 -6.77 7.39 5.72
N TRP A 128 -6.31 8.10 6.75
CA TRP A 128 -5.21 7.68 7.62
C TRP A 128 -5.43 6.30 8.24
N VAL A 129 -6.67 6.00 8.64
CA VAL A 129 -7.04 4.69 9.20
C VAL A 129 -6.94 3.60 8.13
N ARG A 130 -7.42 3.88 6.91
CA ARG A 130 -7.37 2.94 5.78
C ARG A 130 -5.94 2.69 5.30
N VAL A 131 -5.10 3.73 5.25
CA VAL A 131 -3.69 3.61 4.86
C VAL A 131 -2.92 2.82 5.92
N HIS A 132 -3.15 3.12 7.20
CA HIS A 132 -2.53 2.38 8.29
C HIS A 132 -2.90 0.90 8.30
N GLU A 133 -4.18 0.57 8.05
CA GLU A 133 -4.68 -0.81 8.00
C GLU A 133 -3.96 -1.67 6.94
N ARG A 134 -3.43 -1.06 5.87
CA ARG A 134 -2.65 -1.77 4.84
C ARG A 134 -1.32 -2.31 5.37
N GLY A 135 -0.80 -1.75 6.46
CA GLY A 135 0.44 -2.21 7.08
C GLY A 135 1.71 -1.71 6.40
N TRP A 136 1.66 -0.68 5.55
CA TRP A 136 2.88 -0.13 4.91
C TRP A 136 3.95 0.30 5.91
N LEU A 137 3.54 0.83 7.07
CA LEU A 137 4.45 1.12 8.19
C LEU A 137 5.17 -0.14 8.69
N ARG A 138 4.43 -1.23 8.93
CA ARG A 138 4.97 -2.52 9.37
C ARG A 138 5.94 -3.07 8.33
N ASP A 139 5.55 -3.02 7.06
CA ASP A 139 6.33 -3.59 5.97
C ASP A 139 7.62 -2.79 5.73
N TRP A 140 7.57 -1.46 5.90
CA TRP A 140 8.78 -0.62 5.93
C TRP A 140 9.68 -0.99 7.11
N ILE A 141 9.14 -1.05 8.33
CA ILE A 141 9.90 -1.41 9.54
C ILE A 141 10.60 -2.76 9.38
N ALA A 142 9.91 -3.76 8.80
CA ALA A 142 10.47 -5.11 8.61
C ALA A 142 11.72 -5.15 7.72
N ARG A 143 11.87 -4.19 6.79
CA ARG A 143 13.00 -4.10 5.86
C ARG A 143 13.89 -2.87 6.06
N ARG A 144 13.61 -2.07 7.08
CA ARG A 144 14.19 -0.73 7.29
C ARG A 144 15.71 -0.73 7.35
N ASP A 145 16.31 -1.74 7.96
CA ASP A 145 17.77 -1.78 8.17
C ASP A 145 18.55 -2.26 6.93
N THR A 146 17.86 -2.82 5.93
CA THR A 146 18.47 -3.35 4.70
C THR A 146 18.05 -2.59 3.45
N ALA A 147 16.88 -1.95 3.45
CA ALA A 147 16.39 -1.18 2.32
C ALA A 147 17.12 0.17 2.19
N PRO A 148 17.27 0.71 0.97
CA PRO A 148 17.70 2.10 0.79
C PRO A 148 16.71 3.06 1.46
N HIS A 149 17.23 4.07 2.18
CA HIS A 149 16.44 5.13 2.81
C HIS A 149 16.14 6.24 1.80
N GLU A 150 15.59 5.85 0.66
CA GLU A 150 15.21 6.76 -0.43
C GLU A 150 13.76 6.47 -0.83
N PRO A 151 12.91 7.51 -0.99
CA PRO A 151 11.55 7.32 -1.47
C PRO A 151 11.56 6.64 -2.83
N THR A 152 10.73 5.62 -2.97
CA THR A 152 10.60 4.88 -4.23
C THR A 152 9.42 5.44 -5.02
N ASP A 153 9.69 6.18 -6.09
CA ASP A 153 8.65 6.63 -7.02
C ASP A 153 8.21 5.50 -7.94
N ARG A 154 6.96 5.60 -8.41
CA ARG A 154 6.43 4.69 -9.42
C ARG A 154 7.28 4.72 -10.68
N SER A 155 7.52 3.54 -11.23
CA SER A 155 8.12 3.38 -12.55
C SER A 155 7.28 4.12 -13.59
N ARG A 156 7.95 4.69 -14.60
CA ARG A 156 7.31 5.34 -15.75
C ARG A 156 6.61 4.33 -16.68
N PHE A 157 6.81 3.03 -16.44
CA PHE A 157 6.20 1.95 -17.19
C PHE A 157 5.33 1.10 -16.28
N GLY A 158 4.14 0.74 -16.77
CA GLY A 158 3.21 -0.17 -16.10
C GLY A 158 2.67 -1.21 -17.09
N LEU A 159 2.13 -2.29 -16.54
CA LEU A 159 1.53 -3.39 -17.31
C LEU A 159 0.02 -3.39 -17.09
N ALA A 160 -0.76 -3.48 -18.17
CA ALA A 160 -2.19 -3.73 -18.10
C ALA A 160 -2.49 -5.20 -18.42
N LEU A 161 -3.28 -5.84 -17.57
CA LEU A 161 -3.77 -7.19 -17.71
C LEU A 161 -5.28 -7.20 -17.75
N TYR A 162 -5.85 -8.10 -18.53
CA TYR A 162 -7.29 -8.20 -18.75
C TYR A 162 -7.73 -9.61 -18.42
N TYR A 163 -8.67 -9.73 -17.48
CA TYR A 163 -9.21 -11.00 -17.01
C TYR A 163 -10.72 -11.04 -17.18
N THR A 164 -11.26 -12.24 -17.41
CA THR A 164 -12.72 -12.44 -17.48
C THR A 164 -13.40 -12.09 -16.15
N LYS A 165 -12.70 -12.33 -15.04
CA LYS A 165 -13.16 -12.02 -13.68
C LYS A 165 -12.05 -11.34 -12.86
N PRO A 166 -11.89 -10.00 -12.98
CA PRO A 166 -10.79 -9.24 -12.38
C PRO A 166 -10.64 -9.42 -10.88
N ALA A 167 -11.73 -9.44 -10.12
CA ALA A 167 -11.67 -9.59 -8.67
C ALA A 167 -11.21 -10.99 -8.23
N GLU A 168 -11.73 -12.05 -8.87
CA GLU A 168 -11.28 -13.43 -8.63
C GLU A 168 -9.81 -13.59 -9.06
N ALA A 169 -9.44 -12.99 -10.20
CA ALA A 169 -8.07 -13.02 -10.71
C ALA A 169 -7.10 -12.28 -9.79
N ALA A 170 -7.49 -11.13 -9.27
CA ALA A 170 -6.68 -10.35 -8.34
C ALA A 170 -6.45 -11.13 -7.03
N GLY A 171 -7.49 -11.69 -6.42
CA GLY A 171 -7.33 -12.56 -5.25
C GLY A 171 -6.34 -13.70 -5.51
N TRP A 172 -6.49 -14.38 -6.65
CA TRP A 172 -5.58 -15.46 -7.02
C TRP A 172 -4.14 -14.99 -7.27
N LEU A 173 -3.92 -13.85 -7.95
CA LEU A 173 -2.58 -13.30 -8.20
C LEU A 173 -1.88 -12.91 -6.89
N SER A 174 -2.63 -12.37 -5.92
CA SER A 174 -2.11 -12.09 -4.59
C SER A 174 -1.75 -13.38 -3.85
N ASP A 175 -2.64 -14.37 -3.86
CA ASP A 175 -2.41 -15.64 -3.19
C ASP A 175 -1.25 -16.43 -3.81
N ALA A 176 -1.24 -16.61 -5.13
CA ALA A 176 -0.27 -17.47 -5.82
C ALA A 176 1.08 -16.81 -6.08
N PHE A 177 1.11 -15.52 -6.44
CA PHE A 177 2.33 -14.81 -6.79
C PHE A 177 2.75 -13.76 -5.75
N GLY A 178 2.00 -13.62 -4.66
CA GLY A 178 2.36 -12.67 -3.59
C GLY A 178 2.29 -11.21 -4.01
N PHE A 179 1.54 -10.87 -5.06
CA PHE A 179 1.40 -9.48 -5.49
C PHE A 179 0.58 -8.71 -4.45
N ASP A 180 1.13 -7.57 -4.02
CA ASP A 180 0.49 -6.68 -3.06
C ASP A 180 -0.38 -5.64 -3.80
N SER A 181 -1.59 -5.40 -3.29
CA SER A 181 -2.52 -4.45 -3.88
C SER A 181 -2.82 -3.30 -2.92
N PRO A 182 -2.64 -2.04 -3.34
CA PRO A 182 -3.19 -0.90 -2.63
C PRO A 182 -4.72 -0.77 -2.80
N ASP A 183 -5.43 -1.71 -3.41
CA ASP A 183 -6.90 -1.69 -3.51
C ASP A 183 -7.53 -2.74 -2.58
N VAL A 184 -8.72 -2.48 -2.07
CA VAL A 184 -9.50 -3.50 -1.34
C VAL A 184 -10.30 -4.30 -2.36
N PHE A 185 -10.08 -5.60 -2.43
CA PHE A 185 -10.78 -6.48 -3.36
C PHE A 185 -12.28 -6.54 -3.03
N GLY A 186 -13.15 -6.34 -4.04
CA GLY A 186 -14.59 -6.59 -3.92
C GLY A 186 -15.48 -5.41 -3.54
N GLY A 187 -14.95 -4.18 -3.50
CA GLY A 187 -15.74 -2.95 -3.43
C GLY A 187 -15.92 -2.28 -4.79
N ASP A 188 -16.92 -1.40 -4.91
CA ASP A 188 -17.01 -0.45 -6.04
C ASP A 188 -15.86 0.56 -5.87
N ALA A 189 -14.67 0.21 -6.38
CA ALA A 189 -13.46 1.02 -6.26
C ALA A 189 -13.57 2.39 -6.98
N GLY A 190 -14.74 2.72 -7.55
CA GLY A 190 -15.04 3.98 -8.21
C GLY A 190 -14.32 4.21 -9.54
N HIS A 191 -13.24 3.46 -9.80
CA HIS A 191 -12.30 3.72 -10.88
C HIS A 191 -12.22 2.60 -11.94
N GLY A 192 -12.77 1.41 -11.68
CA GLY A 192 -12.97 0.36 -12.70
C GLY A 192 -11.76 -0.54 -13.01
N TRP A 193 -10.68 -0.45 -12.24
CA TRP A 193 -9.53 -1.36 -12.28
C TRP A 193 -9.05 -1.72 -10.86
N ILE A 194 -8.19 -2.73 -10.78
CA ILE A 194 -7.47 -3.12 -9.56
C ILE A 194 -5.97 -2.93 -9.83
N GLU A 195 -5.26 -2.18 -9.00
CA GLU A 195 -3.82 -1.99 -9.10
C GLU A 195 -3.08 -2.99 -8.19
N PHE A 196 -2.04 -3.63 -8.70
CA PHE A 196 -0.98 -4.28 -7.94
C PHE A 196 0.30 -3.46 -8.01
N ARG A 197 1.09 -3.55 -6.94
CA ARG A 197 2.46 -3.02 -6.87
C ARG A 197 3.43 -4.19 -6.80
N ILE A 198 4.36 -4.21 -7.75
CA ILE A 198 5.48 -5.16 -7.77
C ILE A 198 6.75 -4.33 -7.78
N GLY A 199 7.41 -4.23 -6.63
CA GLY A 199 8.42 -3.19 -6.40
C GLY A 199 7.81 -1.82 -6.65
N ASN A 200 8.38 -1.06 -7.59
CA ASN A 200 7.87 0.25 -7.99
C ASN A 200 7.04 0.25 -9.28
N CYS A 201 6.76 -0.92 -9.87
CA CYS A 201 5.96 -1.04 -11.08
C CYS A 201 4.47 -1.23 -10.75
N SER A 202 3.60 -0.57 -11.53
CA SER A 202 2.16 -0.80 -11.47
C SER A 202 1.76 -1.92 -12.43
N VAL A 203 0.99 -2.88 -11.91
CA VAL A 203 0.26 -3.86 -12.72
C VAL A 203 -1.23 -3.60 -12.54
N MET A 204 -1.90 -3.15 -13.59
CA MET A 204 -3.32 -2.83 -13.58
C MET A 204 -4.13 -4.00 -14.12
N VAL A 205 -5.16 -4.41 -13.40
CA VAL A 205 -6.08 -5.49 -13.75
C VAL A 205 -7.42 -4.91 -14.15
N PHE A 206 -7.84 -5.21 -15.37
CA PHE A 206 -9.07 -4.72 -15.98
C PHE A 206 -10.00 -5.89 -16.35
N GLN A 207 -11.28 -5.56 -16.49
CA GLN A 207 -12.27 -6.46 -17.09
C GLN A 207 -11.92 -6.70 -18.57
N LEU A 208 -11.77 -7.97 -18.94
CA LEU A 208 -11.79 -8.38 -20.34
C LEU A 208 -13.23 -8.32 -20.85
N HIS A 209 -13.44 -7.59 -21.95
CA HIS A 209 -14.71 -7.57 -22.66
C HIS A 209 -14.64 -8.47 -23.90
N GLY A 210 -15.63 -9.35 -24.05
CA GLY A 210 -15.68 -10.34 -25.13
C GLY A 210 -15.00 -11.66 -24.77
N ASP A 211 -14.93 -12.56 -25.75
CA ASP A 211 -14.38 -13.91 -25.55
C ASP A 211 -12.85 -13.90 -25.54
N ARG A 212 -12.27 -14.75 -24.68
CA ARG A 212 -10.83 -14.98 -24.67
C ARG A 212 -10.48 -15.91 -25.84
N GLU A 213 -9.73 -15.41 -26.81
CA GLU A 213 -9.24 -16.23 -27.91
C GLU A 213 -8.11 -17.16 -27.43
N ASP A 214 -8.40 -18.46 -27.38
CA ASP A 214 -7.41 -19.49 -27.09
C ASP A 214 -6.40 -19.63 -28.25
N GLY A 215 -5.12 -19.84 -27.88
CA GLY A 215 -4.06 -20.13 -28.87
C GLY A 215 -3.41 -18.92 -29.52
N ARG A 216 -3.69 -17.69 -29.06
CA ARG A 216 -2.95 -16.49 -29.50
C ARG A 216 -1.43 -16.64 -29.26
N PRO A 217 -0.57 -16.23 -30.20
CA PRO A 217 0.87 -16.21 -29.97
C PRO A 217 1.21 -15.37 -28.73
N VAL A 218 2.12 -15.88 -27.90
CA VAL A 218 2.64 -15.13 -26.76
C VAL A 218 3.60 -14.07 -27.30
N THR A 219 3.15 -12.83 -27.36
CA THR A 219 3.98 -11.69 -27.83
C THR A 219 4.73 -11.00 -26.70
N HIS A 220 4.36 -11.27 -25.45
CA HIS A 220 4.96 -10.68 -24.26
C HIS A 220 4.82 -11.62 -23.07
N VAL A 221 5.85 -11.61 -22.20
CA VAL A 221 5.87 -12.31 -20.91
C VAL A 221 6.41 -11.33 -19.89
N PRO A 222 5.66 -10.95 -18.83
CA PRO A 222 6.19 -10.14 -17.76
C PRO A 222 7.30 -10.89 -17.03
N TRP A 223 8.40 -10.18 -16.75
CA TRP A 223 9.50 -10.67 -15.94
C TRP A 223 9.40 -10.01 -14.56
N VAL A 224 9.27 -10.84 -13.53
CA VAL A 224 9.16 -10.38 -12.15
C VAL A 224 10.35 -10.90 -11.37
N PHE A 225 11.08 -9.99 -10.73
CA PHE A 225 12.19 -10.34 -9.87
C PHE A 225 11.68 -10.48 -8.43
N VAL A 226 12.07 -11.57 -7.77
CA VAL A 226 11.63 -11.92 -6.41
C VAL A 226 12.83 -12.21 -5.52
N ASP A 227 12.70 -11.87 -4.23
CA ASP A 227 13.80 -11.96 -3.27
C ASP A 227 14.20 -13.40 -2.91
N ASP A 228 13.23 -14.31 -2.86
CA ASP A 228 13.47 -15.74 -2.68
C ASP A 228 12.69 -16.53 -3.73
N LEU A 229 13.39 -16.94 -4.78
CA LEU A 229 12.77 -17.64 -5.91
C LEU A 229 12.27 -19.05 -5.54
N ASP A 230 12.93 -19.74 -4.61
CA ASP A 230 12.51 -21.09 -4.18
C ASP A 230 11.23 -21.02 -3.37
N ALA A 231 11.17 -20.09 -2.41
CA ALA A 231 9.97 -19.84 -1.63
C ALA A 231 8.80 -19.37 -2.52
N HIS A 232 9.08 -18.50 -3.49
CA HIS A 232 8.07 -18.03 -4.43
C HIS A 232 7.55 -19.16 -5.33
N LEU A 233 8.42 -20.05 -5.84
CA LEU A 233 7.99 -21.23 -6.60
C LEU A 233 7.12 -22.18 -5.75
N ALA A 234 7.51 -22.44 -4.50
CA ALA A 234 6.74 -23.27 -3.58
C ALA A 234 5.34 -22.68 -3.36
N ARG A 235 5.25 -21.38 -3.07
CA ARG A 235 3.97 -20.65 -2.93
C ARG A 235 3.10 -20.77 -4.19
N ALA A 236 3.68 -20.53 -5.36
CA ALA A 236 2.95 -20.62 -6.62
C ALA A 236 2.37 -22.02 -6.85
N ARG A 237 3.13 -23.08 -6.55
CA ARG A 237 2.65 -24.47 -6.63
C ARG A 237 1.50 -24.74 -5.66
N ASP A 238 1.64 -24.31 -4.42
CA ASP A 238 0.65 -24.56 -3.36
C ASP A 238 -0.70 -23.89 -3.66
N HIS A 239 -0.69 -22.78 -4.41
CA HIS A 239 -1.90 -22.06 -4.82
C HIS A 239 -2.36 -22.39 -6.26
N GLY A 240 -1.85 -23.49 -6.83
CA GLY A 240 -2.36 -24.05 -8.08
C GLY A 240 -1.89 -23.35 -9.35
N ALA A 241 -0.81 -22.57 -9.31
CA ALA A 241 -0.21 -22.03 -10.53
C ALA A 241 0.33 -23.16 -11.41
N ARG A 242 0.06 -23.07 -12.72
CA ARG A 242 0.58 -24.08 -13.66
C ARG A 242 2.03 -23.76 -14.00
N ILE A 243 2.96 -24.50 -13.43
CA ILE A 243 4.40 -24.37 -13.73
C ILE A 243 4.68 -24.88 -15.14
N LEU A 244 5.20 -24.00 -16.00
CA LEU A 244 5.52 -24.29 -17.40
C LEU A 244 6.96 -24.80 -17.54
N SER A 245 7.87 -24.29 -16.73
CA SER A 245 9.25 -24.76 -16.58
C SER A 245 9.68 -24.61 -15.12
N ASP A 246 10.43 -25.58 -14.60
CA ASP A 246 11.02 -25.49 -13.26
C ASP A 246 12.20 -24.50 -13.24
N ILE A 247 12.76 -24.22 -12.06
CA ILE A 247 13.91 -23.33 -11.92
C ILE A 247 15.07 -23.85 -12.77
N THR A 248 15.51 -22.99 -13.68
CA THR A 248 16.74 -23.17 -14.46
C THR A 248 17.75 -22.11 -14.09
N GLN A 249 19.03 -22.39 -14.32
CA GLN A 249 20.13 -21.47 -14.04
C GLN A 249 20.96 -21.25 -15.30
N TYR A 250 20.43 -20.47 -16.24
CA TYR A 250 21.12 -20.06 -17.45
C TYR A 250 20.90 -18.56 -17.70
N GLY A 251 21.94 -17.76 -17.46
CA GLY A 251 21.82 -16.30 -17.39
C GLY A 251 21.18 -15.87 -16.06
N TYR A 252 19.85 -15.90 -16.00
CA TYR A 252 19.10 -15.70 -14.77
C TYR A 252 18.72 -17.04 -14.14
N ARG A 253 18.60 -17.05 -12.80
CA ARG A 253 17.92 -18.13 -12.11
C ARG A 253 16.42 -17.82 -12.17
N SER A 254 15.64 -18.62 -12.89
CA SER A 254 14.22 -18.31 -13.16
C SER A 254 13.37 -19.55 -13.44
N TYR A 255 12.06 -19.41 -13.24
CA TYR A 255 11.03 -20.39 -13.63
C TYR A 255 9.89 -19.70 -14.36
N GLU A 256 9.13 -20.45 -15.18
CA GLU A 256 7.93 -19.95 -15.86
C GLU A 256 6.66 -20.57 -15.28
N ALA A 257 5.62 -19.77 -15.15
CA ALA A 257 4.29 -20.22 -14.77
C ALA A 257 3.20 -19.58 -15.62
N ALA A 258 2.06 -20.23 -15.67
CA ALA A 258 0.82 -19.65 -16.18
C ALA A 258 -0.12 -19.35 -15.01
N ASP A 259 -0.79 -18.19 -15.06
CA ASP A 259 -1.84 -17.83 -14.10
C ASP A 259 -3.16 -18.58 -14.37
N LEU A 260 -4.21 -18.26 -13.59
CA LEU A 260 -5.53 -18.92 -13.67
C LEU A 260 -6.21 -18.84 -15.05
N GLU A 261 -5.87 -17.87 -15.89
CA GLU A 261 -6.39 -17.70 -17.25
C GLU A 261 -5.33 -18.02 -18.32
N GLY A 262 -4.20 -18.59 -17.90
CA GLY A 262 -3.16 -19.06 -18.79
C GLY A 262 -2.19 -17.99 -19.29
N ASN A 263 -2.22 -16.77 -18.75
CA ASN A 263 -1.19 -15.77 -19.10
C ASN A 263 0.16 -16.22 -18.53
N ARG A 264 1.21 -16.07 -19.33
CA ARG A 264 2.55 -16.53 -18.97
C ARG A 264 3.31 -15.48 -18.19
N TRP A 265 4.03 -15.93 -17.18
CA TRP A 265 4.88 -15.14 -16.30
C TRP A 265 6.25 -15.81 -16.17
N LEU A 266 7.30 -15.01 -16.09
CA LEU A 266 8.62 -15.47 -15.73
C LEU A 266 9.03 -14.81 -14.41
N PHE A 267 9.39 -15.64 -13.44
CA PHE A 267 9.91 -15.20 -12.15
C PHE A 267 11.41 -15.46 -12.10
N ALA A 268 12.17 -14.46 -11.69
CA ALA A 268 13.63 -14.53 -11.61
C ALA A 268 14.12 -14.11 -10.22
N GLN A 269 15.26 -14.66 -9.80
CA GLN A 269 15.89 -14.26 -8.55
C GLN A 269 16.39 -12.81 -8.65
N ALA A 270 15.91 -11.93 -7.78
CA ALA A 270 16.40 -10.57 -7.63
C ALA A 270 17.87 -10.59 -7.19
N ARG A 271 18.63 -9.59 -7.64
CA ARG A 271 19.97 -9.34 -7.10
C ARG A 271 19.84 -8.52 -5.81
N PRO A 272 20.80 -8.58 -4.87
CA PRO A 272 20.72 -7.82 -3.62
C PRO A 272 20.62 -6.29 -3.75
N THR A 273 20.90 -5.74 -4.94
CA THR A 273 20.87 -4.30 -5.22
C THR A 273 19.64 -3.88 -6.04
N MET A 274 18.67 -4.77 -6.22
CA MET A 274 17.43 -4.51 -6.94
C MET A 274 16.34 -4.09 -5.96
#